data_AF-A0A3B9VLS8-F1
#
_entry.id   AF-A0A3B9VLS8-F1
#
_cell.length_a   1.000
_cell.length_b   1.000
_cell.length_c   1.000
_cell.angle_alpha   90.00
_cell.angle_beta   90.00
_cell.angle_gamma   90.00
#
_symmetry.space_group_name_H-M   'P 1'
#
loop_
_entity.id
_entity.type
_entity.pdbx_description
1 polymer ?
#
loop_
_entity_poly.entity_id
_entity_poly.type
_entity_poly.pdbx_seq_one_letter_code
_entity_poly.pdbx_strand_id
1 'polypeptide(L)'
;TSLGLLVMGIGWLAYHTLAIPYEEGTPTVISLVAKAALGGSVFGQFFFYVVQAGTTLILFAGANTCYSAFPSMVNIVANDGFLPKRLTLRGHKLAFSSGIFFIAFSASILVMVSGASITTLAAIYALAVFIGFTITGLGMAKRSLTKGSKYQVALHSLSGTISLITVAILAITKFADGTWLVVIGTPIALLLMLNFNQQYKRENEALLVRSQHSRATSIARHDVTVLIDSIDIATIATIRYARSLKPRTLHAVHFV
;
A
#
# COMPACT_ATOMS: atom_id res chain seq x y z
N THR A 1 -0.42 28.19 -6.89
CA THR A 1 0.21 29.52 -6.73
C THR A 1 0.66 29.74 -5.29
N SER A 2 -0.19 29.53 -4.28
CA SER A 2 0.18 29.67 -2.85
C SER A 2 1.36 28.79 -2.41
N LEU A 3 1.37 27.50 -2.75
CA LEU A 3 2.45 26.58 -2.36
C LEU A 3 3.80 26.98 -2.95
N GLY A 4 3.83 27.35 -4.23
CA GLY A 4 5.06 27.79 -4.90
C GLY A 4 5.63 29.07 -4.28
N LEU A 5 4.75 30.00 -3.89
CA LEU A 5 5.15 31.25 -3.23
C LEU A 5 5.70 30.99 -1.83
N LEU A 6 5.09 30.07 -1.07
CA LEU A 6 5.59 29.63 0.24
C LEU A 6 6.95 28.91 0.14
N VAL A 7 7.11 28.01 -0.83
CA VAL A 7 8.38 27.29 -1.06
C VAL A 7 9.49 28.27 -1.45
N MET A 8 9.20 29.21 -2.36
CA MET A 8 10.17 30.26 -2.71
C MET A 8 10.50 31.17 -1.53
N GLY A 9 9.51 31.56 -0.72
CA GLY A 9 9.73 32.38 0.47
C GLY A 9 10.59 31.70 1.53
N ILE A 10 10.35 30.42 1.83
CA ILE A 10 11.15 29.63 2.77
C ILE A 10 12.57 29.41 2.22
N GLY A 11 12.71 29.12 0.92
CA GLY A 11 14.01 28.98 0.27
C GLY A 11 14.85 30.26 0.33
N TRP A 12 14.22 31.41 0.11
CA TRP A 12 14.89 32.71 0.22
C TRP A 12 15.34 33.02 1.67
N LEU A 13 14.49 32.72 2.67
CA LEU A 13 14.85 32.85 4.08
C LEU A 13 15.99 31.91 4.48
N ALA A 14 15.97 30.65 4.01
CA ALA A 14 17.04 29.69 4.28
C ALA A 14 18.39 30.12 3.70
N TYR A 15 18.37 30.70 2.49
CA TYR A 15 19.55 31.28 1.86
C TYR A 15 20.11 32.46 2.67
N HIS A 16 19.23 33.39 3.11
CA HIS A 16 19.66 34.56 3.88
C HIS A 16 20.12 34.24 5.30
N THR A 17 19.58 33.20 5.92
CA THR A 17 19.92 32.80 7.30
C THR A 17 21.10 31.83 7.38
N LEU A 18 21.72 31.46 6.24
CA LEU A 18 22.82 30.49 6.16
C LEU A 18 22.49 29.19 6.93
N ALA A 19 21.25 28.70 6.78
CA ALA A 19 20.80 27.48 7.42
C ALA A 19 21.42 26.26 6.72
N ILE A 20 22.66 25.94 7.06
CA ILE A 20 23.38 24.77 6.53
C ILE A 20 22.79 23.51 7.18
N PRO A 21 22.32 22.52 6.39
CA PRO A 21 21.82 21.27 6.94
C PRO A 21 22.95 20.48 7.62
N TYR A 22 22.71 20.06 8.86
CA TYR A 22 23.65 19.23 9.62
C TYR A 22 23.65 17.79 9.09
N GLU A 23 24.81 17.13 9.08
CA GLU A 23 24.93 15.73 8.63
C GLU A 23 24.10 14.77 9.49
N GLU A 24 23.89 15.09 10.77
CA GLU A 24 23.05 14.33 11.70
C GLU A 24 21.54 14.49 11.43
N GLY A 25 21.13 15.38 10.52
CA GLY A 25 19.73 15.62 10.17
C GLY A 25 18.91 16.37 11.23
N THR A 26 19.50 16.66 12.39
CA THR A 26 18.93 17.50 13.44
C THR A 26 19.95 18.57 13.86
N PRO A 27 19.53 19.82 14.12
CA PRO A 27 18.19 20.40 13.92
C PRO A 27 17.81 20.55 12.43
N THR A 28 16.52 20.52 12.12
CA THR A 28 16.03 20.67 10.74
C THR A 28 16.26 22.08 10.21
N VAL A 29 16.30 22.25 8.88
CA VAL A 29 16.42 23.57 8.23
C VAL A 29 15.28 24.50 8.68
N ILE A 30 14.06 23.99 8.86
CA ILE A 30 12.92 24.75 9.37
C ILE A 30 13.18 25.25 10.80
N SER A 31 13.73 24.39 11.66
CA SER A 31 14.11 24.78 13.03
C SER A 31 15.22 25.84 13.03
N LEU A 32 16.18 25.77 12.11
CA LEU A 32 17.26 26.75 11.99
C LEU A 32 16.74 28.11 11.50
N VAL A 33 15.91 28.11 10.46
CA VAL A 33 15.25 29.32 9.95
C VAL A 33 14.34 29.93 11.02
N ALA A 34 13.57 29.12 11.73
CA ALA A 34 12.70 29.60 12.81
C ALA A 34 13.53 30.24 13.95
N LYS A 35 14.63 29.59 14.37
CA LYS A 35 15.51 30.12 15.41
C LYS A 35 16.20 31.43 14.97
N ALA A 36 16.63 31.51 13.72
CA ALA A 36 17.26 32.70 13.15
C ALA A 36 16.26 33.85 12.99
N ALA A 37 15.01 33.56 12.59
CA ALA A 37 13.98 34.58 12.36
C ALA A 37 13.33 35.10 13.67
N LEU A 38 13.14 34.23 14.66
CA LEU A 38 12.42 34.56 15.90
C LEU A 38 13.35 35.06 17.03
N GLY A 39 14.65 34.79 16.94
CA GLY A 39 15.64 35.20 17.94
C GLY A 39 15.49 34.50 19.30
N GLY A 40 16.23 34.99 20.30
CA GLY A 40 16.27 34.40 21.66
C GLY A 40 15.31 35.03 22.67
N SER A 41 14.36 35.87 22.24
CA SER A 41 13.40 36.50 23.16
C SER A 41 12.38 35.48 23.68
N VAL A 42 11.78 35.73 24.84
CA VAL A 42 10.73 34.86 25.43
C VAL A 42 9.55 34.68 24.45
N PHE A 43 9.21 35.73 23.70
CA PHE A 43 8.21 35.69 22.63
C PHE A 43 8.66 34.82 21.45
N GLY A 44 9.92 34.96 21.02
CA GLY A 44 10.51 34.14 19.96
C GLY A 44 10.54 32.65 20.32
N GLN A 45 10.82 32.32 21.58
CA GLN A 45 10.86 30.94 22.06
C GLN A 45 9.47 30.29 22.12
N PHE A 46 8.42 31.05 22.46
CA PHE A 46 7.04 30.57 22.36
C PHE A 46 6.67 30.24 20.91
N PHE A 47 6.93 31.15 19.97
CA PHE A 47 6.64 30.92 18.55
C PHE A 47 7.48 29.80 17.94
N PHE A 48 8.72 29.60 18.41
CA PHE A 48 9.54 28.46 18.00
C PHE A 48 8.86 27.12 18.32
N TYR A 49 8.30 26.96 19.52
CA TYR A 49 7.56 25.76 19.89
C TYR A 49 6.26 25.61 19.08
N VAL A 50 5.57 26.70 18.75
CA VAL A 50 4.39 26.66 17.88
C VAL A 50 4.76 26.16 16.48
N VAL A 51 5.85 26.66 15.89
CA VAL A 51 6.34 26.20 14.58
C VAL A 51 6.74 24.72 14.62
N GLN A 52 7.41 24.28 15.69
CA GLN A 52 7.81 22.88 15.86
C GLN A 52 6.60 21.94 16.03
N ALA A 53 5.62 22.35 16.84
CA ALA A 53 4.36 21.62 17.01
C ALA A 53 3.57 21.55 15.70
N GLY A 54 3.47 22.67 14.97
CA GLY A 54 2.84 22.72 13.66
C GLY A 54 3.51 21.80 12.64
N THR A 55 4.85 21.80 12.60
CA THR A 55 5.63 20.91 11.72
C THR A 55 5.35 19.45 12.05
N THR A 56 5.33 19.09 13.34
CA THR A 56 5.02 17.73 13.80
C THR A 56 3.60 17.32 13.41
N LEU A 57 2.60 18.20 13.59
CA LEU A 57 1.22 17.94 13.20
C LEU A 57 1.05 17.74 11.69
N ILE A 58 1.75 18.52 10.86
CA ILE A 58 1.69 18.38 9.40
C ILE A 58 2.29 17.03 8.97
N LEU A 59 3.43 16.62 9.55
CA LEU A 59 4.04 15.32 9.26
C LEU A 59 3.12 14.16 9.70
N PHE A 60 2.48 14.28 10.88
CA PHE A 60 1.51 13.30 11.35
C PHE A 60 0.27 13.21 10.44
N ALA A 61 -0.27 14.35 10.00
CA ALA A 61 -1.38 14.39 9.06
C ALA A 61 -1.03 13.73 7.73
N GLY A 62 0.18 13.97 7.20
CA GLY A 62 0.69 13.32 6.00
C GLY A 62 0.75 11.80 6.13
N ALA A 63 1.26 11.29 7.25
CA ALA A 63 1.27 9.85 7.52
C ALA A 63 -0.16 9.28 7.58
N ASN A 64 -1.10 9.95 8.24
CA ASN A 64 -2.49 9.52 8.34
C ASN A 64 -3.19 9.44 6.96
N THR A 65 -2.88 10.37 6.05
CA THR A 65 -3.38 10.30 4.67
C THR A 65 -2.89 9.04 3.94
N CYS A 66 -1.62 8.67 4.10
CA CYS A 66 -1.09 7.44 3.51
C CYS A 66 -1.77 6.18 4.09
N TYR A 67 -1.95 6.11 5.42
CA TYR A 67 -2.65 4.99 6.07
C TYR A 67 -4.12 4.86 5.64
N SER A 68 -4.77 5.98 5.30
CA SER A 68 -6.16 5.98 4.84
C SER A 68 -6.28 5.59 3.36
N ALA A 69 -5.35 6.00 2.50
CA ALA A 69 -5.39 5.74 1.06
C ALA A 69 -4.90 4.33 0.68
N PHE A 70 -3.87 3.82 1.36
CA PHE A 70 -3.19 2.58 1.02
C PHE A 70 -4.11 1.34 0.96
N PRO A 71 -5.01 1.09 1.94
CA PRO A 71 -5.81 -0.12 1.95
C PRO A 71 -6.81 -0.17 0.78
N SER A 72 -7.31 0.99 0.34
CA SER A 72 -8.14 1.09 -0.88
C SER A 72 -7.36 0.69 -2.13
N MET A 73 -6.11 1.18 -2.24
CA MET A 73 -5.25 0.88 -3.38
C MET A 73 -4.87 -0.60 -3.44
N VAL A 74 -4.50 -1.20 -2.30
CA VAL A 74 -4.22 -2.64 -2.19
C VAL A 74 -5.44 -3.48 -2.55
N ASN A 75 -6.64 -3.07 -2.11
CA ASN A 75 -7.85 -3.80 -2.44
C ASN A 75 -8.11 -3.81 -3.95
N ILE A 76 -7.93 -2.68 -4.66
CA ILE A 76 -8.10 -2.64 -6.12
C ILE A 76 -7.13 -3.63 -6.79
N VAL A 77 -5.85 -3.56 -6.44
CA VAL A 77 -4.79 -4.40 -7.04
C VAL A 77 -4.95 -5.89 -6.69
N ALA A 78 -5.42 -6.20 -5.47
CA ALA A 78 -5.70 -7.57 -5.04
C ALA A 78 -6.93 -8.16 -5.73
N ASN A 79 -7.96 -7.35 -6.04
CA ASN A 79 -9.11 -7.79 -6.83
C ASN A 79 -8.72 -8.10 -8.29
N ASP A 80 -7.74 -7.39 -8.84
CA ASP A 80 -7.14 -7.71 -10.15
C ASP A 80 -6.24 -8.98 -10.12
N GLY A 81 -6.08 -9.60 -8.95
CA GLY A 81 -5.33 -10.85 -8.77
C GLY A 81 -3.81 -10.67 -8.69
N PHE A 82 -3.30 -9.45 -8.53
CA PHE A 82 -1.86 -9.18 -8.40
C PHE A 82 -1.35 -9.26 -6.96
N LEU A 83 -2.23 -9.40 -5.97
CA LEU A 83 -1.88 -9.53 -4.55
C LEU A 83 -2.71 -10.64 -3.88
N PRO A 84 -2.27 -11.15 -2.70
CA PRO A 84 -3.02 -12.16 -1.97
C PRO A 84 -4.47 -11.76 -1.71
N LYS A 85 -5.43 -12.63 -2.08
CA LYS A 85 -6.88 -12.38 -1.87
C LYS A 85 -7.26 -12.12 -0.40
N ARG A 86 -6.43 -12.54 0.58
CA ARG A 86 -6.67 -12.22 2.01
C ARG A 86 -6.61 -10.72 2.32
N LEU A 87 -5.96 -9.92 1.46
CA LEU A 87 -5.89 -8.47 1.61
C LEU A 87 -7.19 -7.74 1.20
N THR A 88 -8.12 -8.42 0.50
CA THR A 88 -9.44 -7.85 0.14
C THR A 88 -10.49 -8.04 1.22
N LEU A 89 -10.19 -8.80 2.28
CA LEU A 89 -11.11 -9.06 3.38
C LEU A 89 -11.42 -7.74 4.11
N ARG A 90 -12.69 -7.33 4.07
CA ARG A 90 -13.22 -6.20 4.84
C ARG A 90 -13.45 -6.64 6.27
N GLY A 91 -12.87 -5.91 7.23
CA GLY A 91 -13.14 -6.13 8.64
C GLY A 91 -14.53 -5.64 9.07
N HIS A 92 -14.87 -5.91 10.33
CA HIS A 92 -16.18 -5.62 10.95
C HIS A 92 -16.57 -4.13 11.02
N LYS A 93 -15.67 -3.20 10.63
CA LYS A 93 -15.89 -1.74 10.60
C LYS A 93 -15.57 -1.08 9.26
N LEU A 94 -15.80 -1.76 8.13
CA LEU A 94 -15.63 -1.22 6.75
C LEU A 94 -14.20 -0.74 6.39
N ALA A 95 -13.24 -0.81 7.32
CA ALA A 95 -11.81 -0.61 7.06
C ALA A 95 -11.13 -1.95 6.73
N PHE A 96 -10.29 -1.96 5.70
CA PHE A 96 -9.47 -3.11 5.30
C PHE A 96 -8.36 -3.34 6.33
N SER A 97 -8.69 -4.07 7.41
CA SER A 97 -7.80 -4.30 8.55
C SER A 97 -6.47 -4.95 8.13
N SER A 98 -6.51 -5.95 7.24
CA SER A 98 -5.30 -6.60 6.70
C SER A 98 -4.37 -5.63 5.96
N GLY A 99 -4.94 -4.64 5.26
CA GLY A 99 -4.18 -3.62 4.55
C GLY A 99 -3.45 -2.66 5.49
N ILE A 100 -4.09 -2.28 6.60
CA ILE A 100 -3.48 -1.43 7.65
C ILE A 100 -2.32 -2.16 8.32
N PHE A 101 -2.50 -3.42 8.70
CA PHE A 101 -1.40 -4.22 9.26
C PHE A 101 -0.25 -4.39 8.27
N PHE A 102 -0.54 -4.57 6.98
CA PHE A 102 0.49 -4.72 5.96
C PHE A 102 1.36 -3.46 5.82
N ILE A 103 0.76 -2.26 5.74
CA ILE A 103 1.54 -1.01 5.67
C ILE A 103 2.27 -0.73 6.99
N ALA A 104 1.65 -0.99 8.15
CA ALA A 104 2.31 -0.78 9.45
C ALA A 104 3.55 -1.68 9.59
N PHE A 105 3.43 -2.96 9.23
CA PHE A 105 4.53 -3.91 9.25
C PHE A 105 5.63 -3.52 8.24
N SER A 106 5.25 -3.22 6.99
CA SER A 106 6.21 -2.83 5.94
C SER A 106 6.92 -1.53 6.26
N ALA A 107 6.21 -0.53 6.81
CA ALA A 107 6.79 0.74 7.24
C ALA A 107 7.75 0.54 8.42
N SER A 108 7.40 -0.30 9.39
CA SER A 108 8.27 -0.63 10.53
C SER A 108 9.57 -1.29 10.07
N ILE A 109 9.49 -2.27 9.15
CA ILE A 109 10.67 -2.89 8.55
C ILE A 109 11.51 -1.86 7.81
N LEU A 110 10.89 -1.00 7.00
CA LEU A 110 11.62 0.00 6.22
C LEU A 110 12.37 0.98 7.12
N VAL A 111 11.76 1.43 8.22
CA VAL A 111 12.41 2.30 9.22
C VAL A 111 13.56 1.58 9.92
N MET A 112 13.39 0.31 10.29
CA MET A 112 14.46 -0.49 10.90
C MET A 112 15.64 -0.71 9.95
N VAL A 113 15.39 -1.08 8.69
CA VAL A 113 16.44 -1.35 7.69
C VAL A 113 17.18 -0.08 7.28
N SER A 114 16.48 1.05 7.19
CA SER A 114 17.07 2.35 6.85
C SER A 114 17.78 3.04 8.02
N GLY A 115 17.73 2.45 9.23
CA GLY A 115 18.28 3.08 10.44
C GLY A 115 17.61 4.42 10.78
N ALA A 116 16.35 4.61 10.39
CA ALA A 116 15.61 5.87 10.52
C ALA A 116 16.29 7.10 9.86
N SER A 117 17.18 6.88 8.87
CA SER A 117 17.85 7.96 8.16
C SER A 117 16.88 8.70 7.23
N ILE A 118 16.70 10.01 7.48
CA ILE A 118 15.84 10.89 6.67
C ILE A 118 16.38 10.99 5.23
N THR A 119 17.70 11.04 5.06
CA THR A 119 18.33 11.18 3.73
C THR A 119 18.04 9.98 2.85
N THR A 120 18.18 8.77 3.40
CA THR A 120 17.87 7.51 2.71
C THR A 120 16.37 7.38 2.46
N LEU A 121 15.51 7.63 3.46
CA LEU A 121 14.06 7.53 3.29
C LEU A 121 13.52 8.52 2.26
N ALA A 122 14.02 9.76 2.26
CA ALA A 122 13.64 10.77 1.28
C ALA A 122 14.05 10.37 -0.15
N ALA A 123 15.25 9.80 -0.32
CA ALA A 123 15.70 9.31 -1.63
C ALA A 123 14.86 8.13 -2.13
N ILE A 124 14.59 7.15 -1.27
CA ILE A 124 13.70 6.00 -1.54
C ILE A 124 12.31 6.49 -1.94
N TYR A 125 11.72 7.42 -1.18
CA TYR A 125 10.42 8.01 -1.46
C TYR A 125 10.40 8.74 -2.80
N ALA A 126 11.38 9.62 -3.04
CA ALA A 126 11.49 10.35 -4.29
C ALA A 126 11.57 9.41 -5.49
N LEU A 127 12.40 8.37 -5.42
CA LEU A 127 12.53 7.39 -6.50
C LEU A 127 11.19 6.69 -6.79
N ALA A 128 10.50 6.22 -5.75
CA ALA A 128 9.22 5.53 -5.91
C ALA A 128 8.13 6.43 -6.54
N VAL A 129 8.03 7.69 -6.10
CA VAL A 129 7.07 8.66 -6.63
C VAL A 129 7.39 9.00 -8.09
N PHE A 130 8.66 9.26 -8.41
CA PHE A 130 9.04 9.59 -9.79
C PHE A 130 8.88 8.40 -10.73
N ILE A 131 9.11 7.15 -10.29
CA ILE A 131 8.78 5.96 -11.08
C ILE A 131 7.28 5.94 -11.40
N GLY A 132 6.42 6.22 -10.42
CA GLY A 132 4.98 6.34 -10.62
C GLY A 132 4.61 7.43 -11.62
N PHE A 133 5.26 8.59 -11.55
CA PHE A 133 5.06 9.68 -12.52
C PHE A 133 5.57 9.34 -13.91
N THR A 134 6.68 8.61 -14.04
CA THR A 134 7.18 8.11 -15.33
C THR A 134 6.17 7.15 -15.96
N ILE A 135 5.72 6.14 -15.22
CA ILE A 135 4.74 5.14 -15.71
C ILE A 135 3.43 5.83 -16.08
N THR A 136 2.93 6.72 -15.23
CA THR A 136 1.67 7.43 -15.46
C THR A 136 1.79 8.40 -16.62
N GLY A 137 2.88 9.17 -16.71
CA GLY A 137 3.16 10.12 -17.79
C GLY A 137 3.26 9.43 -19.13
N LEU A 138 4.07 8.37 -19.24
CA LEU A 138 4.19 7.58 -20.46
C LEU A 138 2.89 6.83 -20.81
N GLY A 139 2.18 6.29 -19.81
CA GLY A 139 0.88 5.65 -19.99
C GLY A 139 -0.21 6.60 -20.49
N MET A 140 -0.27 7.81 -19.92
CA MET A 140 -1.15 8.88 -20.39
C MET A 140 -0.75 9.38 -21.77
N ALA A 141 0.55 9.49 -22.09
CA ALA A 141 1.01 9.83 -23.42
C ALA A 141 0.54 8.79 -24.46
N LYS A 142 0.68 7.49 -24.15
CA LYS A 142 0.18 6.40 -25.01
C LYS A 142 -1.34 6.45 -25.19
N ARG A 143 -2.10 6.73 -24.13
CA ARG A 143 -3.55 6.87 -24.22
C ARG A 143 -3.96 8.10 -25.04
N SER A 144 -3.28 9.22 -24.86
CA SER A 144 -3.55 10.46 -25.57
C SER A 144 -3.16 10.41 -27.04
N LEU A 145 -2.28 9.49 -27.46
CA LEU A 145 -2.03 9.23 -28.88
C LEU A 145 -3.26 8.68 -29.61
N THR A 146 -4.13 7.93 -28.93
CA THR A 146 -5.32 7.32 -29.54
C THR A 146 -6.60 8.14 -29.34
N LYS A 147 -6.69 8.93 -28.26
CA LYS A 147 -7.92 9.64 -27.88
C LYS A 147 -7.75 11.14 -27.56
N GLY A 148 -6.54 11.67 -27.63
CA GLY A 148 -6.20 13.03 -27.16
C GLY A 148 -5.68 13.96 -28.25
N SER A 149 -5.42 15.20 -27.86
CA SER A 149 -4.79 16.21 -28.73
C SER A 149 -3.27 16.04 -28.77
N LYS A 150 -2.63 16.45 -29.87
CA LYS A 150 -1.16 16.51 -30.01
C LYS A 150 -0.49 17.28 -28.87
N TYR A 151 -1.15 18.32 -28.36
CA TYR A 151 -0.68 19.09 -27.21
C TYR A 151 -0.66 18.27 -25.91
N GLN A 152 -1.70 17.47 -25.65
CA GLN A 152 -1.76 16.60 -24.47
C GLN A 152 -0.70 15.50 -24.53
N VAL A 153 -0.45 14.95 -25.73
CA VAL A 153 0.64 13.98 -25.94
C VAL A 153 1.99 14.62 -25.63
N ALA A 154 2.25 15.84 -26.12
CA ALA A 154 3.49 16.56 -25.84
C ALA A 154 3.67 16.82 -24.34
N LEU A 155 2.62 17.27 -23.64
CA LEU A 155 2.69 17.49 -22.19
C LEU A 155 2.96 16.20 -21.40
N HIS A 156 2.24 15.12 -21.68
CA HIS A 156 2.40 13.86 -20.95
C HIS A 156 3.74 13.16 -21.26
N SER A 157 4.21 13.24 -22.50
CA SER A 157 5.53 12.70 -22.88
C SER A 157 6.66 13.52 -22.26
N LEU A 158 6.53 14.85 -22.21
CA LEU A 158 7.49 15.72 -21.55
C LEU A 158 7.56 15.42 -20.04
N SER A 159 6.41 15.33 -19.36
CA SER A 159 6.37 15.03 -17.93
C SER A 159 6.93 13.63 -17.62
N GLY A 160 6.61 12.63 -18.45
CA GLY A 160 7.17 11.28 -18.35
C GLY A 160 8.68 11.25 -18.57
N THR A 161 9.18 12.00 -19.54
CA THR A 161 10.63 12.08 -19.86
C THR A 161 11.41 12.79 -18.75
N ILE A 162 10.91 13.93 -18.26
CA ILE A 162 11.54 14.64 -17.13
C ILE A 162 11.59 13.73 -15.91
N SER A 163 10.48 13.05 -15.59
CA SER A 163 10.43 12.11 -14.48
C SER A 163 11.42 10.94 -14.67
N LEU A 164 11.51 10.39 -15.88
CA LEU A 164 12.46 9.32 -16.20
C LEU A 164 13.92 9.76 -16.01
N ILE A 165 14.28 10.95 -16.47
CA ILE A 165 15.61 11.52 -16.26
C ILE A 165 15.89 11.69 -14.77
N THR A 166 14.93 12.21 -14.00
CA THR A 166 15.06 12.34 -12.55
C THR A 166 15.26 11.00 -11.86
N VAL A 167 14.49 9.96 -12.24
CA VAL A 167 14.70 8.59 -11.72
C VAL A 167 16.10 8.10 -12.05
N ALA A 168 16.57 8.28 -13.28
CA ALA A 168 17.90 7.83 -13.69
C ALA A 168 19.02 8.54 -12.89
N ILE A 169 18.92 9.86 -12.75
CA ILE A 169 19.89 10.65 -11.96
C ILE A 169 19.87 10.21 -10.49
N LEU A 170 18.69 10.10 -9.87
CA LEU A 170 18.58 9.69 -8.47
C LEU A 170 19.05 8.25 -8.25
N ALA A 171 18.71 7.34 -9.16
CA ALA A 171 19.14 5.95 -9.10
C ALA A 171 20.66 5.83 -9.13
N ILE A 172 21.36 6.63 -9.94
CA ILE A 172 22.83 6.60 -10.07
C ILE A 172 23.48 7.34 -8.90
N THR A 173 23.05 8.57 -8.61
CA THR A 173 23.73 9.45 -7.63
C THR A 173 23.48 9.02 -6.19
N LYS A 174 22.31 8.46 -5.88
CA LYS A 174 21.91 8.06 -4.53
C LYS A 174 21.91 6.54 -4.34
N PHE A 175 22.54 5.78 -5.25
CA PHE A 175 22.59 4.32 -5.16
C PHE A 175 23.22 3.84 -3.84
N ALA A 176 24.35 4.44 -3.48
CA ALA A 176 25.12 4.10 -2.29
C ALA A 176 24.40 4.49 -0.98
N ASP A 177 23.55 5.51 -1.01
CA ASP A 177 22.81 6.04 0.15
C ASP A 177 21.59 5.17 0.55
N GLY A 178 21.45 3.97 -0.02
CA GLY A 178 20.36 3.03 0.29
C GLY A 178 19.22 2.97 -0.74
N THR A 179 19.33 3.70 -1.85
CA THR A 179 18.32 3.70 -2.92
C THR A 179 18.24 2.38 -3.68
N TRP A 180 19.28 1.53 -3.57
CA TRP A 180 19.30 0.18 -4.12
C TRP A 180 18.07 -0.66 -3.70
N LEU A 181 17.51 -0.39 -2.51
CA LEU A 181 16.32 -1.08 -2.02
C LEU A 181 15.10 -0.87 -2.92
N VAL A 182 14.92 0.31 -3.52
CA VAL A 182 13.81 0.54 -4.47
C VAL A 182 14.18 0.01 -5.85
N VAL A 183 15.41 0.24 -6.30
CA VAL A 183 15.88 -0.23 -7.63
C VAL A 183 15.75 -1.75 -7.76
N ILE A 184 16.03 -2.49 -6.68
CA ILE A 184 15.89 -3.95 -6.62
C ILE A 184 14.50 -4.37 -6.12
N GLY A 185 13.95 -3.67 -5.14
CA GLY A 185 12.66 -4.01 -4.53
C GLY A 185 11.48 -3.86 -5.48
N THR A 186 11.46 -2.83 -6.33
CA THR A 186 10.40 -2.62 -7.32
C THR A 186 10.28 -3.78 -8.33
N PRO A 187 11.35 -4.24 -9.02
CA PRO A 187 11.23 -5.38 -9.93
C PRO A 187 10.89 -6.67 -9.19
N ILE A 188 11.41 -6.91 -7.97
CA ILE A 188 11.01 -8.08 -7.16
C ILE A 188 9.52 -8.04 -6.84
N ALA A 189 8.99 -6.91 -6.39
CA ALA A 189 7.57 -6.75 -6.09
C ALA A 189 6.71 -7.01 -7.35
N LEU A 190 7.14 -6.53 -8.51
CA LEU A 190 6.47 -6.77 -9.79
C LEU A 190 6.46 -8.25 -10.17
N LEU A 191 7.57 -8.96 -10.00
CA LEU A 191 7.64 -10.41 -10.26
C LEU A 191 6.73 -11.19 -9.31
N LEU A 192 6.71 -10.84 -8.02
CA LEU A 192 5.80 -11.45 -7.05
C LEU A 192 4.33 -11.23 -7.44
N MET A 193 3.98 -10.01 -7.86
CA MET A 193 2.63 -9.68 -8.32
C MET A 193 2.23 -10.49 -9.56
N LEU A 194 3.13 -10.64 -10.53
CA LEU A 194 2.90 -11.44 -11.73
C LEU A 194 2.73 -12.93 -11.40
N ASN A 195 3.52 -13.45 -10.45
CA ASN A 195 3.40 -14.83 -9.99
C ASN A 195 2.04 -15.11 -9.34
N PHE A 196 1.54 -14.21 -8.48
CA PHE A 196 0.19 -14.32 -7.93
C PHE A 196 -0.87 -14.33 -9.02
N ASN A 197 -0.76 -13.42 -10.00
CA ASN A 197 -1.72 -13.33 -11.10
C ASN A 197 -1.77 -14.62 -11.93
N GLN A 198 -0.60 -15.19 -12.24
CA GLN A 198 -0.52 -16.47 -12.97
C GLN A 198 -1.07 -17.63 -12.15
N GLN A 199 -0.77 -17.70 -10.86
CA GLN A 199 -1.27 -18.75 -9.98
C GLN A 199 -2.80 -18.72 -9.89
N TYR A 200 -3.39 -17.53 -9.70
CA TYR A 200 -4.84 -17.40 -9.67
C TYR A 200 -5.52 -17.71 -11.01
N LYS A 201 -4.86 -17.40 -12.13
CA LYS A 201 -5.35 -17.82 -13.46
C LYS A 201 -5.39 -19.34 -13.59
N ARG A 202 -4.32 -20.04 -13.17
CA ARG A 202 -4.26 -21.52 -13.18
C ARG A 202 -5.32 -22.14 -12.28
N GLU A 203 -5.52 -21.60 -11.09
CA GLU A 203 -6.59 -22.05 -10.19
C GLU A 203 -7.98 -21.84 -10.80
N ASN A 204 -8.22 -20.67 -11.41
CA ASN A 204 -9.49 -20.39 -12.07
C ASN A 204 -9.73 -21.32 -13.26
N GLU A 205 -8.71 -21.60 -14.07
CA GLU A 205 -8.78 -22.57 -15.16
C GLU A 205 -9.09 -23.99 -14.66
N ALA A 206 -8.49 -24.40 -13.53
CA ALA A 206 -8.76 -25.70 -12.92
C ALA A 206 -10.17 -25.81 -12.32
N LEU A 207 -10.71 -24.70 -11.81
CA LEU A 207 -12.06 -24.63 -11.20
C LEU A 207 -13.18 -24.47 -12.24
N LEU A 208 -12.88 -24.09 -13.47
CA LEU A 208 -13.84 -24.08 -14.58
C LEU A 208 -14.19 -25.52 -14.95
N VAL A 209 -15.12 -26.11 -14.20
CA VAL A 209 -15.74 -27.40 -14.51
C VAL A 209 -16.38 -27.28 -15.89
N ARG A 210 -15.75 -27.87 -16.91
CA ARG A 210 -16.37 -28.02 -18.23
C ARG A 210 -17.70 -28.73 -18.03
N SER A 211 -18.79 -28.14 -18.55
CA SER A 211 -20.17 -28.68 -18.51
C SER A 211 -20.27 -30.19 -18.82
N GLN A 212 -19.33 -30.71 -19.62
CA GLN A 212 -19.19 -32.13 -19.93
C GLN A 212 -18.91 -33.05 -18.71
N HIS A 213 -18.29 -32.56 -17.63
CA HIS A 213 -18.06 -33.29 -16.38
C HIS A 213 -19.19 -33.16 -15.36
N SER A 214 -20.13 -32.23 -15.57
CA SER A 214 -21.26 -32.01 -14.65
C SER A 214 -22.31 -33.14 -14.70
N ARG A 215 -22.28 -34.00 -15.74
CA ARG A 215 -23.20 -35.14 -15.86
C ARG A 215 -22.85 -36.32 -14.95
N ALA A 216 -21.69 -36.30 -14.27
CA ALA A 216 -21.22 -37.42 -13.47
C ALA A 216 -21.63 -37.42 -11.98
N THR A 217 -22.33 -36.38 -11.47
CA THR A 217 -22.54 -36.22 -10.02
C THR A 217 -24.01 -36.17 -9.59
N SER A 218 -24.89 -36.96 -10.22
CA SER A 218 -26.16 -37.29 -9.56
C SER A 218 -25.87 -38.30 -8.45
N ILE A 219 -25.57 -37.80 -7.25
CA ILE A 219 -25.51 -38.63 -6.04
C ILE A 219 -26.96 -39.03 -5.72
N ALA A 220 -27.41 -40.13 -6.32
CA ALA A 220 -28.76 -40.65 -6.11
C ALA A 220 -28.96 -41.21 -4.69
N ARG A 221 -27.87 -41.46 -3.96
CA ARG A 221 -27.88 -42.10 -2.63
C ARG A 221 -26.79 -41.46 -1.77
N HIS A 222 -27.17 -40.91 -0.64
CA HIS A 222 -26.25 -40.36 0.35
C HIS A 222 -26.54 -40.99 1.71
N ASP A 223 -25.49 -41.32 2.44
CA ASP A 223 -25.55 -41.87 3.78
C ASP A 223 -25.24 -40.73 4.77
N VAL A 224 -25.98 -40.65 5.87
CA VAL A 224 -25.84 -39.57 6.86
C VAL A 224 -25.41 -40.17 8.19
N THR A 225 -24.27 -39.72 8.69
CA THR A 225 -23.76 -40.12 10.02
C THR A 225 -23.81 -38.94 10.96
N VAL A 226 -24.48 -39.10 12.10
CA VAL A 226 -24.57 -38.10 13.17
C VAL A 226 -23.63 -38.54 14.28
N LEU A 227 -22.65 -37.70 14.59
CA LEU A 227 -21.74 -37.89 15.71
C LEU A 227 -22.41 -37.31 16.97
N ILE A 228 -22.56 -38.13 18.00
CA ILE A 228 -23.31 -37.78 19.23
C ILE A 228 -22.37 -37.94 20.43
N ASP A 229 -22.15 -36.86 21.17
CA ASP A 229 -21.34 -36.87 22.41
C ASP A 229 -22.22 -37.08 23.65
N SER A 230 -23.47 -36.61 23.64
CA SER A 230 -24.46 -36.86 24.69
C SER A 230 -25.88 -36.74 24.15
N ILE A 231 -26.86 -37.39 24.80
CA ILE A 231 -28.26 -37.37 24.36
C ILE A 231 -28.95 -36.14 24.94
N ASP A 232 -29.11 -35.11 24.11
CA ASP A 232 -29.76 -33.84 24.46
C ASP A 232 -30.84 -33.43 23.43
N ILE A 233 -31.51 -32.31 23.68
CA ILE A 233 -32.54 -31.77 22.77
C ILE A 233 -31.94 -31.43 21.40
N ALA A 234 -30.68 -30.99 21.35
CA ALA A 234 -29.98 -30.72 20.08
C ALA A 234 -29.76 -32.00 19.26
N THR A 235 -29.49 -33.13 19.92
CA THR A 235 -29.37 -34.45 19.28
C THR A 235 -30.69 -34.89 18.65
N ILE A 236 -31.81 -34.72 19.36
CA ILE A 236 -33.14 -35.02 18.81
C ILE A 236 -33.44 -34.14 17.59
N ALA A 237 -33.14 -32.84 17.66
CA ALA A 237 -33.31 -31.92 16.54
C ALA A 237 -32.41 -32.27 15.35
N THR A 238 -31.16 -32.66 15.60
CA THR A 238 -30.18 -33.08 14.58
C THR A 238 -30.59 -34.38 13.90
N ILE A 239 -31.07 -35.39 14.65
CA ILE A 239 -31.60 -36.64 14.08
C ILE A 239 -32.84 -36.36 13.24
N ARG A 240 -33.74 -35.48 13.70
CA ARG A 240 -34.92 -35.07 12.93
C ARG A 240 -34.52 -34.38 11.62
N TYR A 241 -33.54 -33.49 11.66
CA TYR A 241 -32.99 -32.86 10.46
C TYR A 241 -32.34 -33.88 9.52
N ALA A 242 -31.52 -34.79 10.06
CA ALA A 242 -30.88 -35.86 9.30
C ALA A 242 -31.90 -36.77 8.59
N ARG A 243 -33.05 -37.08 9.23
CA ARG A 243 -34.15 -37.80 8.57
C ARG A 243 -34.78 -37.03 7.42
N SER A 244 -34.85 -35.70 7.51
CA SER A 244 -35.43 -34.85 6.46
C SER A 244 -34.64 -34.86 5.14
N LEU A 245 -33.34 -35.17 5.20
CA LEU A 245 -32.47 -35.31 4.04
C LEU A 245 -32.78 -36.55 3.18
N LYS A 246 -33.62 -37.48 3.67
CA LYS A 246 -33.92 -38.78 3.04
C LYS A 246 -32.65 -39.60 2.74
N PRO A 247 -31.80 -39.85 3.75
CA PRO A 247 -30.60 -40.65 3.55
C PRO A 247 -30.96 -42.12 3.28
N ARG A 248 -30.08 -42.83 2.58
CA ARG A 248 -30.20 -44.28 2.40
C ARG A 248 -29.95 -45.03 3.71
N THR A 249 -28.91 -44.63 4.44
CA THR A 249 -28.62 -45.12 5.79
C THR A 249 -28.38 -43.95 6.74
N LEU A 250 -28.90 -44.07 7.96
CA LEU A 250 -28.70 -43.11 9.04
C LEU A 250 -27.96 -43.83 10.17
N HIS A 251 -26.73 -43.41 10.45
CA HIS A 251 -25.94 -43.93 11.57
C HIS A 251 -25.79 -42.87 12.66
N ALA A 252 -25.96 -43.27 13.91
CA ALA A 252 -25.65 -42.47 15.08
C ALA A 252 -24.42 -43.10 15.74
N VAL A 253 -23.30 -42.36 15.77
CA VAL A 253 -22.03 -42.85 16.33
C VAL A 253 -21.71 -42.02 17.56
N HIS A 254 -21.59 -42.71 18.70
CA HIS A 254 -21.17 -42.13 19.96
C HIS A 254 -19.70 -42.45 20.20
N PHE A 255 -18.87 -41.44 20.38
CA PHE A 255 -17.48 -41.63 20.80
C PHE A 255 -17.47 -41.79 22.32
N VAL A 256 -17.15 -43.00 22.79
CA VAL A 256 -16.91 -43.32 24.21
C VAL A 256 -15.45 -43.04 24.54
#